data_AF-A0A1B0A4A1-F1
#
_entry.id   AF-A0A1B0A4A1-F1
#
_cell.length_a   1.000
_cell.length_b   1.000
_cell.length_c   1.000
_cell.angle_alpha   90.00
_cell.angle_beta   90.00
_cell.angle_gamma   90.00
#
_symmetry.space_group_name_H-M   'P 1'
#
loop_
_entity.id
_entity.type
_entity.pdbx_description
1 polymer ?
#
loop_
_entity_poly.entity_id
_entity_poly.type
_entity_poly.pdbx_seq_one_letter_code
_entity_poly.pdbx_strand_id
1 'polypeptide(L)'
;MVMIGGILMFMDRNYVQNRDVENVYNLGLILFRDEIVRYCNACQMLMTLGINSRLAYGNDFEKPFLAQSAAFYKFESQIFLADNNASVYRKKVEARIHKESVRAAFYLDKDTEPLNVGVVEDDLFKTHMRTVVEMKLWRGVSFCMDFVYS
;
A
#
# COMPACT_ATOMS: atom_id res chain seq x y z
N MET A 1 26.07 0.87 14.68
CA MET A 1 25.27 0.03 13.75
C MET A 1 24.19 0.92 13.14
N VAL A 2 24.54 1.64 12.07
CA VAL A 2 23.58 2.45 11.32
C VAL A 2 22.92 1.50 10.33
N MET A 3 21.74 1.04 10.72
CA MET A 3 20.95 0.05 9.98
C MET A 3 20.66 0.57 8.58
N ILE A 4 20.81 -0.30 7.57
CA ILE A 4 20.41 -0.03 6.18
C ILE A 4 19.03 0.64 6.09
N GLY A 5 18.10 0.29 6.98
CA GLY A 5 16.78 0.93 7.09
C GLY A 5 16.80 2.43 7.39
N GLY A 6 17.77 2.95 8.15
CA GLY A 6 17.89 4.39 8.41
C GLY A 6 18.34 5.18 7.18
N ILE A 7 19.22 4.60 6.37
CA ILE A 7 19.66 5.16 5.08
C ILE A 7 18.49 5.17 4.10
N LEU A 8 17.75 4.06 4.01
CA LEU A 8 16.59 3.93 3.13
C LEU A 8 15.45 4.87 3.53
N MET A 9 15.18 5.02 4.84
CA MET A 9 14.20 5.99 5.34
C MET A 9 14.61 7.44 5.01
N PHE A 10 15.90 7.76 5.09
CA PHE A 10 16.40 9.08 4.70
C PHE A 10 16.22 9.34 3.19
N MET A 11 16.47 8.33 2.34
CA MET A 11 16.25 8.43 0.90
C MET A 11 14.77 8.66 0.57
N ASP A 12 13.85 7.94 1.21
CA ASP A 12 12.41 8.15 1.02
C ASP A 12 11.97 9.55 1.45
N ARG A 13 12.52 10.07 2.55
CA ARG A 13 12.10 11.37 3.08
C ARG A 13 12.71 12.56 2.34
N ASN A 14 13.97 12.47 1.89
CA ASN A 14 14.68 13.62 1.32
C ASN A 14 14.82 13.57 -0.21
N TYR A 15 14.87 12.36 -0.78
CA TYR A 15 15.18 12.17 -2.20
C TYR A 15 13.92 11.90 -3.03
N VAL A 16 13.02 11.05 -2.51
CA VAL A 16 11.82 10.58 -3.22
C VAL A 16 10.73 11.65 -3.27
N GLN A 17 10.49 12.36 -2.16
CA GLN A 17 9.46 13.42 -2.09
C GLN A 17 9.69 14.57 -3.10
N ASN A 18 10.94 14.79 -3.53
CA ASN A 18 11.31 15.90 -4.41
C ASN A 18 11.40 15.53 -5.90
N ARG A 19 11.31 14.24 -6.25
CA ARG A 19 11.59 13.77 -7.63
C ARG A 19 10.50 12.91 -8.26
N ASP A 20 9.36 12.76 -7.61
CA ASP A 20 8.22 11.94 -8.10
C ASP A 20 8.63 10.53 -8.53
N VAL A 21 9.62 9.96 -7.82
CA VAL A 21 10.09 8.60 -8.01
C VAL A 21 9.41 7.66 -7.02
N GLU A 22 9.43 6.35 -7.29
CA GLU A 22 8.93 5.36 -6.33
C GLU A 22 9.75 5.38 -5.04
N ASN A 23 9.06 5.19 -3.91
CA ASN A 23 9.74 4.98 -2.64
C ASN A 23 10.46 3.62 -2.63
N VAL A 24 11.40 3.45 -1.70
CA VAL A 24 12.23 2.26 -1.59
C VAL A 24 11.39 1.00 -1.43
N TYR A 25 10.28 1.07 -0.68
CA TYR A 25 9.35 -0.05 -0.52
C TYR A 25 8.75 -0.50 -1.85
N ASN A 26 8.20 0.44 -2.62
CA ASN A 26 7.63 0.18 -3.94
C ASN A 26 8.68 -0.30 -4.93
N LEU A 27 9.87 0.30 -4.92
CA LEU A 27 10.98 -0.13 -5.76
C LEU A 27 11.40 -1.56 -5.42
N GLY A 28 11.48 -1.89 -4.13
CA GLY A 28 11.77 -3.24 -3.65
C GLY A 28 10.74 -4.25 -4.15
N LEU A 29 9.46 -3.87 -4.19
CA LEU A 29 8.41 -4.74 -4.68
C LEU A 29 8.36 -4.84 -6.20
N ILE A 30 8.76 -3.80 -6.93
CA ILE A 30 8.96 -3.84 -8.39
C ILE A 30 10.13 -4.79 -8.71
N LEU A 31 11.23 -4.70 -7.98
CA LEU A 31 12.38 -5.60 -8.13
C LEU A 31 12.02 -7.05 -7.77
N PHE A 32 11.30 -7.25 -6.65
CA PHE A 32 10.81 -8.57 -6.26
C PHE A 32 9.88 -9.16 -7.32
N ARG A 33 9.00 -8.33 -7.91
CA ARG A 33 8.19 -8.74 -9.05
C ARG A 33 9.05 -9.19 -10.22
N ASP A 34 9.96 -8.34 -10.69
CA ASP A 34 10.68 -8.55 -11.95
C ASP A 34 11.67 -9.70 -11.86
N GLU A 35 12.42 -9.77 -10.76
CA GLU A 35 13.52 -10.72 -10.61
C GLU A 35 13.06 -12.06 -10.02
N ILE A 36 12.03 -12.04 -9.17
CA ILE A 36 11.56 -13.24 -8.46
C ILE A 36 10.23 -13.69 -9.06
N VAL A 37 9.14 -12.94 -8.85
CA VAL A 37 7.79 -13.43 -9.18
C VAL A 37 7.62 -13.74 -10.68
N ARG A 38 8.08 -12.85 -11.57
CA ARG A 38 8.00 -13.02 -13.03
C ARG A 38 8.91 -14.11 -13.56
N TYR A 39 10.07 -14.31 -12.92
CA TYR A 39 11.04 -15.30 -13.41
C TYR A 39 10.68 -16.73 -12.99
N CYS A 40 10.13 -16.94 -11.79
CA CYS A 40 9.86 -18.29 -11.28
C CYS A 40 8.38 -18.66 -11.19
N ASN A 41 7.45 -17.83 -11.68
CA ASN A 41 6.00 -18.01 -11.50
C ASN A 41 5.64 -18.32 -10.04
N ALA A 42 6.39 -17.82 -9.05
CA ALA A 42 6.31 -18.29 -7.66
C ALA A 42 4.90 -18.18 -7.06
N CYS A 43 4.14 -17.12 -7.38
CA CYS A 43 2.76 -17.01 -6.94
C CYS A 43 1.89 -18.13 -7.53
N GLN A 44 2.00 -18.40 -8.84
CA GLN A 44 1.33 -19.54 -9.49
C GLN A 44 1.82 -20.88 -8.95
N MET A 45 3.13 -21.02 -8.66
CA MET A 45 3.73 -22.21 -8.08
C MET A 45 3.21 -22.46 -6.67
N LEU A 46 3.13 -21.44 -5.80
CA LEU A 46 2.54 -21.56 -4.46
C LEU A 46 1.05 -21.91 -4.53
N MET A 47 0.33 -21.35 -5.50
CA MET A 47 -1.07 -21.70 -5.77
C MET A 47 -1.23 -23.13 -6.32
N THR A 48 -0.21 -23.68 -7.00
CA THR A 48 -0.23 -25.04 -7.60
C THR A 48 0.30 -26.13 -6.64
N LEU A 49 1.29 -25.81 -5.80
CA LEU A 49 1.88 -26.71 -4.79
C LEU A 49 0.91 -26.98 -3.63
N GLY A 50 0.04 -26.04 -3.33
CA GLY A 50 -1.14 -26.31 -2.53
C GLY A 50 -2.13 -27.11 -3.38
N ILE A 51 -2.11 -28.44 -3.26
CA ILE A 51 -3.09 -29.37 -3.86
C ILE A 51 -4.50 -28.77 -3.69
N ASN A 52 -5.01 -28.11 -4.73
CA ASN A 52 -6.28 -27.38 -4.76
C ASN A 52 -6.56 -26.42 -3.57
N SER A 53 -5.53 -25.80 -2.98
CA SER A 53 -5.73 -24.94 -1.80
C SER A 53 -4.84 -23.71 -1.75
N ARG A 54 -5.47 -22.55 -1.56
CA ARG A 54 -4.85 -21.23 -1.32
C ARG A 54 -4.08 -21.14 0.01
N LEU A 55 -4.03 -22.21 0.80
CA LEU A 55 -3.46 -22.20 2.16
C LEU A 55 -1.97 -21.85 2.20
N ALA A 56 -1.15 -22.36 1.28
CA ALA A 56 0.29 -22.06 1.25
C ALA A 56 0.52 -20.59 0.88
N TYR A 57 -0.11 -20.11 -0.19
CA TYR A 57 -0.06 -18.70 -0.57
C TYR A 57 -0.60 -17.79 0.55
N GLY A 58 -1.75 -18.14 1.13
CA GLY A 58 -2.41 -17.38 2.19
C GLY A 58 -1.55 -17.24 3.45
N ASN A 59 -0.95 -18.34 3.91
CA ASN A 59 -0.18 -18.37 5.15
C ASN A 59 1.26 -17.86 4.98
N ASP A 60 1.93 -18.29 3.91
CA ASP A 60 3.37 -18.07 3.77
C ASP A 60 3.68 -16.75 3.05
N PHE A 61 2.72 -16.21 2.29
CA PHE A 61 2.91 -14.98 1.52
C PHE A 61 1.88 -13.88 1.87
N GLU A 62 0.57 -14.13 1.69
CA GLU A 62 -0.44 -13.08 1.81
C GLU A 62 -0.51 -12.46 3.20
N LYS A 63 -0.61 -13.27 4.26
CA LYS A 63 -0.64 -12.77 5.64
C LYS A 63 0.59 -11.91 5.99
N PRO A 64 1.84 -12.39 5.81
CA PRO A 64 3.01 -11.57 6.10
C PRO A 64 3.10 -10.33 5.20
N PHE A 65 2.71 -10.44 3.92
CA PHE A 65 2.64 -9.31 3.00
C PHE A 65 1.67 -8.23 3.49
N LEU A 66 0.42 -8.59 3.81
CA LEU A 66 -0.58 -7.65 4.30
C LEU A 66 -0.17 -7.01 5.64
N ALA A 67 0.43 -7.78 6.55
CA ALA A 67 0.93 -7.26 7.81
C ALA A 67 2.07 -6.25 7.62
N GLN A 68 2.98 -6.51 6.68
CA GLN A 68 4.07 -5.60 6.37
C GLN A 68 3.58 -4.35 5.63
N SER A 69 2.64 -4.50 4.69
CA SER A 69 1.95 -3.39 4.04
C SER A 69 1.24 -2.49 5.05
N ALA A 70 0.54 -3.06 6.04
CA ALA A 70 -0.11 -2.30 7.10
C ALA A 70 0.89 -1.45 7.91
N ALA A 71 1.99 -2.08 8.35
CA ALA A 71 3.05 -1.38 9.07
C ALA A 71 3.66 -0.25 8.24
N PHE A 72 3.83 -0.47 6.94
CA PHE A 72 4.33 0.53 5.99
C PHE A 72 3.37 1.72 5.85
N TYR A 73 2.09 1.47 5.53
CA TYR A 73 1.11 2.54 5.30
C TYR A 73 0.79 3.32 6.58
N LYS A 74 0.82 2.66 7.75
CA LYS A 74 0.70 3.33 9.05
C LYS A 74 1.86 4.31 9.31
N PHE A 75 3.07 4.01 8.86
CA PHE A 75 4.19 4.94 8.98
C PHE A 75 4.11 6.06 7.93
N GLU A 76 3.74 5.72 6.70
CA GLU A 76 3.58 6.68 5.61
C GLU A 76 2.48 7.71 5.89
N SER A 77 1.35 7.30 6.49
CA SER A 77 0.25 8.21 6.86
C SER A 77 0.72 9.30 7.82
N GLN A 78 1.57 8.97 8.80
CA GLN A 78 2.10 9.93 9.76
C GLN A 78 2.99 10.98 9.09
N ILE A 79 3.80 10.57 8.12
CA ILE A 79 4.60 11.51 7.31
C ILE A 79 3.68 12.42 6.50
N PHE A 80 2.68 11.84 5.84
CA PHE A 80 1.75 12.62 5.03
C PHE A 80 0.96 13.64 5.85
N LEU A 81 0.54 13.28 7.07
CA LEU A 81 -0.17 14.19 7.98
C LEU A 81 0.73 15.31 8.53
N ALA A 82 2.01 15.03 8.75
CA ALA A 82 2.96 16.04 9.24
C ALA A 82 3.30 17.09 8.17
N ASP A 83 3.41 16.65 6.91
CA ASP A 83 3.95 17.48 5.82
C ASP A 83 2.86 18.12 4.92
N ASN A 84 1.57 17.79 5.09
CA ASN A 84 0.50 18.21 4.16
C ASN A 84 -0.77 18.70 4.85
N ASN A 85 -1.49 19.62 4.18
CA ASN A 85 -2.85 20.00 4.57
C ASN A 85 -3.90 18.96 4.07
N ALA A 86 -5.15 19.06 4.55
CA ALA A 86 -6.19 18.05 4.30
C ALA A 86 -6.47 17.78 2.81
N SER A 87 -6.42 18.81 1.95
CA SER A 87 -6.74 18.65 0.53
C SER A 87 -5.61 17.96 -0.23
N VAL A 88 -4.35 18.26 0.11
CA VAL A 88 -3.18 17.59 -0.46
C VAL A 88 -3.08 16.16 0.05
N TYR A 89 -3.33 15.94 1.35
CA TYR A 89 -3.38 14.61 1.95
C TYR A 89 -4.37 13.71 1.22
N ARG A 90 -5.61 14.18 1.02
CA ARG A 90 -6.66 13.43 0.31
C ARG A 90 -6.21 13.00 -1.09
N LYS A 91 -5.71 13.94 -1.90
CA LYS A 91 -5.25 13.62 -3.27
C LYS A 91 -4.14 12.57 -3.28
N LYS A 92 -3.21 12.63 -2.32
CA LYS A 92 -2.15 11.63 -2.18
C LYS A 92 -2.69 10.26 -1.78
N VAL A 93 -3.66 10.20 -0.87
CA VAL A 93 -4.31 8.95 -0.46
C VAL A 93 -5.07 8.32 -1.62
N GLU A 94 -5.89 9.08 -2.35
CA GLU A 94 -6.63 8.58 -3.53
C GLU A 94 -5.68 8.03 -4.60
N ALA A 95 -4.62 8.79 -4.93
CA ALA A 95 -3.62 8.35 -5.89
C ALA A 95 -2.89 7.06 -5.44
N ARG A 96 -2.61 6.94 -4.13
CA ARG A 96 -1.94 5.76 -3.57
C ARG A 96 -2.83 4.52 -3.60
N ILE A 97 -4.11 4.65 -3.25
CA ILE A 97 -5.09 3.55 -3.32
C ILE A 97 -5.21 3.03 -4.76
N HIS A 98 -5.39 3.93 -5.72
CA HIS A 98 -5.51 3.54 -7.13
C HIS A 98 -4.25 2.81 -7.62
N LYS A 99 -3.07 3.35 -7.28
CA LYS A 99 -1.79 2.76 -7.66
C LYS A 99 -1.62 1.36 -7.10
N GLU A 100 -1.94 1.15 -5.82
CA GLU A 100 -1.82 -0.18 -5.19
C GLU A 100 -2.88 -1.18 -5.68
N SER A 101 -4.09 -0.74 -6.01
CA SER A 101 -5.09 -1.61 -6.64
C SER A 101 -4.59 -2.14 -7.99
N VAL A 102 -4.14 -1.25 -8.88
CA VAL A 102 -3.57 -1.63 -10.20
C VAL A 102 -2.37 -2.56 -10.04
N ARG A 103 -1.55 -2.29 -9.02
CA ARG A 103 -0.33 -3.04 -8.75
C ARG A 103 -0.60 -4.43 -8.20
N ALA A 104 -1.50 -4.54 -7.23
CA ALA A 104 -1.93 -5.80 -6.63
C ALA A 104 -2.64 -6.67 -7.66
N ALA A 105 -3.52 -6.10 -8.49
CA ALA A 105 -4.19 -6.81 -9.57
C ALA A 105 -3.22 -7.44 -10.59
N PHE A 106 -2.04 -6.84 -10.79
CA PHE A 106 -1.06 -7.38 -11.75
C PHE A 106 -0.17 -8.47 -11.12
N TYR A 107 0.23 -8.35 -9.86
CA TYR A 107 1.26 -9.23 -9.26
C TYR A 107 0.74 -10.26 -8.25
N LEU A 108 -0.45 -10.05 -7.70
CA LEU A 108 -1.02 -10.87 -6.64
C LEU A 108 -2.18 -11.72 -7.15
N ASP A 109 -2.57 -12.71 -6.36
CA ASP A 109 -3.81 -13.45 -6.58
C ASP A 109 -5.02 -12.49 -6.51
N LYS A 110 -6.02 -12.72 -7.37
CA LYS A 110 -7.20 -11.86 -7.52
C LYS A 110 -7.95 -11.60 -6.20
N ASP A 111 -7.91 -12.56 -5.27
CA ASP A 111 -8.61 -12.43 -3.98
C ASP A 111 -7.76 -11.63 -2.96
N THR A 112 -6.48 -11.39 -3.26
CA THR A 112 -5.55 -10.59 -2.43
C THR A 112 -5.69 -9.10 -2.69
N GLU A 113 -6.02 -8.71 -3.92
CA GLU A 113 -6.17 -7.31 -4.31
C GLU A 113 -7.14 -6.53 -3.41
N PRO A 114 -8.39 -6.98 -3.19
CA PRO A 114 -9.32 -6.26 -2.32
C PRO A 114 -8.85 -6.23 -0.86
N LEU A 115 -8.08 -7.23 -0.41
CA LEU A 115 -7.51 -7.26 0.93
C LEU A 115 -6.37 -6.23 1.09
N ASN A 116 -5.50 -6.11 0.08
CA ASN A 116 -4.42 -5.13 0.09
C ASN A 116 -4.96 -3.70 0.00
N VAL A 117 -5.96 -3.46 -0.86
CA VAL A 117 -6.65 -2.17 -0.92
C VAL A 117 -7.30 -1.83 0.43
N GLY A 118 -7.96 -2.80 1.06
CA GLY A 118 -8.54 -2.63 2.40
C GLY A 118 -7.50 -2.20 3.45
N VAL A 119 -6.32 -2.81 3.46
CA VAL A 119 -5.21 -2.41 4.35
C VAL A 119 -4.76 -0.97 4.08
N VAL A 120 -4.57 -0.61 2.80
CA VAL A 120 -4.16 0.75 2.40
C VAL A 120 -5.21 1.78 2.85
N GLU A 121 -6.50 1.49 2.65
CA GLU A 121 -7.60 2.35 3.07
C GLU A 121 -7.69 2.47 4.60
N ASP A 122 -7.52 1.37 5.33
CA ASP A 122 -7.62 1.39 6.78
C ASP A 122 -6.52 2.26 7.41
N ASP A 123 -5.28 2.11 6.94
CA ASP A 123 -4.11 2.78 7.52
C ASP A 123 -3.88 4.20 6.98
N LEU A 124 -4.23 4.50 5.72
CA LEU A 124 -4.11 5.86 5.17
C LEU A 124 -5.37 6.71 5.39
N PHE A 125 -6.54 6.09 5.54
CA PHE A 125 -7.80 6.81 5.53
C PHE A 125 -8.64 6.59 6.80
N LYS A 126 -9.12 5.38 7.08
CA LYS A 126 -10.09 5.15 8.16
C LYS A 126 -9.52 5.49 9.53
N THR A 127 -8.28 5.11 9.80
CA THR A 127 -7.58 5.41 11.08
C THR A 127 -7.41 6.91 11.33
N HIS A 128 -7.28 7.70 10.26
CA HIS A 128 -7.00 9.14 10.34
C HIS A 128 -8.21 10.01 9.98
N MET A 129 -9.37 9.40 9.72
CA MET A 129 -10.57 10.09 9.23
C MET A 129 -10.99 11.24 10.16
N ARG A 130 -10.98 11.04 11.48
CA ARG A 130 -11.30 12.09 12.45
C ARG A 130 -10.34 13.28 12.34
N THR A 131 -9.04 13.02 12.30
CA THR A 131 -7.97 14.01 12.14
C THR A 131 -8.10 14.80 10.84
N VAL A 132 -8.36 14.13 9.72
CA VAL A 132 -8.47 14.76 8.40
C VAL A 132 -9.79 15.53 8.25
N VAL A 133 -10.88 15.09 8.88
CA VAL A 133 -12.18 15.79 8.89
C VAL A 133 -12.12 17.07 9.74
N GLU A 134 -11.41 17.02 10.86
CA GLU A 134 -11.18 18.19 11.74
C GLU A 134 -10.24 19.22 11.10
N MET A 135 -9.35 18.79 10.20
CA MET A 135 -8.63 19.68 9.30
C MET A 135 -9.58 20.24 8.22
N LYS A 136 -10.37 21.27 8.59
CA LYS A 136 -11.27 22.08 7.76
C LYS A 136 -11.14 21.85 6.23
N LEU A 137 -11.95 20.95 5.66
CA LEU A 137 -12.49 20.95 4.25
C LEU A 137 -13.12 19.60 3.82
N TRP A 138 -13.88 18.95 4.70
CA TRP A 138 -14.40 17.58 4.50
C TRP A 138 -15.92 17.47 4.24
N ARG A 139 -16.58 18.52 3.73
CA ARG A 139 -18.01 18.44 3.38
C ARG A 139 -18.30 17.84 1.99
N GLY A 140 -17.28 17.62 1.15
CA GLY A 140 -17.49 17.23 -0.26
C GLY A 140 -17.39 15.73 -0.58
N VAL A 141 -16.80 14.90 0.29
CA VAL A 141 -16.36 13.54 -0.10
C VAL A 141 -17.25 12.43 0.47
N SER A 142 -18.04 12.71 1.51
CA SER A 142 -19.09 11.77 1.97
C SER A 142 -20.04 11.39 0.82
N PHE A 143 -20.28 12.32 -0.11
CA PHE A 143 -21.20 12.13 -1.24
C PHE A 143 -20.68 11.14 -2.30
N CYS A 144 -19.37 10.91 -2.42
CA CYS A 144 -18.82 9.96 -3.40
C CYS A 144 -18.72 8.53 -2.85
N MET A 145 -18.54 8.36 -1.54
CA MET A 145 -18.49 7.02 -0.91
C MET A 145 -19.86 6.34 -0.90
N ASP A 146 -20.95 7.10 -0.82
CA ASP A 146 -22.32 6.56 -0.94
C ASP A 146 -22.62 5.96 -2.32
N PHE A 147 -21.87 6.33 -3.37
CA PHE A 147 -22.11 5.87 -4.75
C PHE A 147 -21.26 4.64 -5.14
N VAL A 148 -20.16 4.36 -4.42
CA VAL A 148 -19.28 3.21 -4.70
C VAL A 148 -19.68 1.98 -3.87
N TYR A 149 -20.37 2.20 -2.74
CA TYR A 149 -20.84 1.14 -1.84
C TYR A 149 -22.38 0.93 -1.88
N SER A 150 -23.06 1.36 -2.95
CA SER A 150 -24.48 1.05 -3.24
C SER A 150 -24.63 0.05 -4.37
#